data_AF-A0AAD0T4E6-F1
#
_entry.id   AF-A0AAD0T4E6-F1
#
_cell.length_a   1.000
_cell.length_b   1.000
_cell.length_c   1.000
_cell.angle_alpha   90.00
_cell.angle_beta   90.00
_cell.angle_gamma   90.00
#
_symmetry.space_group_name_H-M   'P 1'
#
loop_
_entity.id
_entity.type
_entity.pdbx_description
1 polymer ?
#
loop_
_entity_poly.entity_id
_entity_poly.type
_entity_poly.pdbx_seq_one_letter_code
_entity_poly.pdbx_strand_id
1 'polypeptide(L)'
;MLIRSFNKILLASLLTLSIQAEYRVYQYMVSSRLQPQGPASVIVTSTLDPNSYVKYNGGNRSIRVNLLKTWMCKGHTGNKMPCKSPLALTAPILESAEQERPGAQNL
;
A
#
# COMPACT_ATOMS: atom_id res chain seq x y z
N MET A 1 27.58 5.16 -46.27
CA MET A 1 26.23 4.61 -46.01
C MET A 1 25.99 4.14 -44.56
N LEU A 2 27.04 3.90 -43.74
CA LEU A 2 26.86 3.38 -42.37
C LEU A 2 26.14 4.34 -41.39
N ILE A 3 26.37 5.66 -41.48
CA ILE A 3 25.86 6.63 -40.48
C ILE A 3 24.32 6.79 -40.54
N ARG A 4 23.68 6.59 -41.71
CA ARG A 4 22.21 6.66 -41.86
C ARG A 4 21.49 5.48 -41.22
N SER A 5 22.14 4.32 -41.12
CA SER A 5 21.58 3.09 -40.53
C SER A 5 21.58 3.15 -39.00
N PHE A 6 22.60 3.79 -38.40
CA PHE A 6 22.71 3.96 -36.94
C PHE A 6 21.52 4.72 -36.34
N ASN A 7 21.03 5.77 -37.02
CA ASN A 7 19.85 6.53 -36.57
C ASN A 7 18.57 5.68 -36.52
N LYS A 8 18.42 4.70 -37.42
CA LYS A 8 17.24 3.81 -37.43
C LYS A 8 17.30 2.77 -36.31
N ILE A 9 18.51 2.29 -35.99
CA ILE A 9 18.74 1.32 -34.90
C ILE A 9 18.56 1.99 -33.54
N LEU A 10 19.07 3.23 -33.38
CA LEU A 10 18.92 4.01 -32.15
C LEU A 10 17.43 4.32 -31.84
N LEU A 11 16.64 4.64 -32.88
CA LEU A 11 15.20 4.92 -32.73
C LEU A 11 14.38 3.67 -32.38
N ALA A 12 14.76 2.49 -32.91
CA ALA A 12 14.08 1.23 -32.59
C ALA A 12 14.36 0.75 -31.16
N SER A 13 15.53 1.08 -30.60
CA SER A 13 15.92 0.73 -29.22
C SER A 13 15.07 1.43 -28.14
N LEU A 14 14.49 2.60 -28.42
CA LEU A 14 13.81 3.44 -27.42
C LEU A 14 12.37 2.99 -27.11
N LEU A 15 11.81 2.02 -27.84
CA LEU A 15 10.40 1.65 -27.79
C LEU A 15 10.04 0.47 -26.87
N THR A 16 11.01 -0.10 -26.13
CA THR A 16 10.79 -1.40 -25.44
C THR A 16 10.71 -1.34 -23.91
N LEU A 17 10.65 -0.16 -23.29
CA LEU A 17 10.56 -0.05 -21.83
C LEU A 17 9.10 0.03 -21.35
N SER A 18 8.61 -1.06 -20.75
CA SER A 18 7.35 -1.09 -20.01
C SER A 18 7.55 -0.56 -18.58
N ILE A 19 7.59 0.76 -18.44
CA ILE A 19 7.61 1.41 -17.12
C ILE A 19 6.23 1.24 -16.48
N GLN A 20 6.15 0.39 -15.46
CA GLN A 20 4.99 0.38 -14.57
C GLN A 20 5.22 1.38 -13.45
N ALA A 21 4.23 2.23 -13.20
CA ALA A 21 4.23 3.07 -12.01
C ALA A 21 4.18 2.18 -10.75
N GLU A 22 4.77 2.64 -9.66
CA GLU A 22 4.65 2.01 -8.35
C GLU A 22 4.18 3.06 -7.35
N TYR A 23 3.37 2.63 -6.39
CA TYR A 23 2.90 3.48 -5.32
C TYR A 23 2.92 2.74 -3.99
N ARG A 24 3.02 3.50 -2.90
CA ARG A 24 3.00 2.95 -1.56
C ARG A 24 1.62 3.11 -0.95
N VAL A 25 1.18 2.08 -0.23
CA VAL A 25 -0.06 2.08 0.55
C VAL A 25 0.30 2.00 2.02
N TYR A 26 -0.53 2.65 2.83
CA TYR A 26 -0.40 2.75 4.26
C TYR A 26 -1.73 2.36 4.91
N GLN A 27 -1.64 1.59 5.98
CA GLN A 27 -2.77 1.31 6.85
C GLN A 27 -2.52 1.99 8.19
N TYR A 28 -3.50 2.77 8.63
CA TYR A 28 -3.46 3.58 9.82
C TYR A 28 -4.52 3.14 10.82
N MET A 29 -4.21 3.28 12.11
CA MET A 29 -5.22 3.47 13.14
C MET A 29 -5.35 4.97 13.39
N VAL A 30 -6.53 5.51 13.13
CA VAL A 30 -6.83 6.93 13.24
C VAL A 30 -7.78 7.15 14.40
N SER A 31 -7.45 8.09 15.28
CA SER A 31 -8.33 8.53 16.37
C SER A 31 -8.50 10.04 16.38
N SER A 32 -9.64 10.49 16.87
CA SER A 32 -9.89 11.92 17.10
C SER A 32 -9.14 12.37 18.35
N ARG A 33 -8.46 13.52 18.28
CA ARG A 33 -7.95 14.23 19.47
C ARG A 33 -8.99 15.18 20.05
N LEU A 34 -10.01 15.51 19.27
CA LEU A 34 -11.19 16.24 19.72
C LEU A 34 -12.18 15.26 20.35
N GLN A 35 -13.13 15.78 21.12
CA GLN A 35 -14.17 14.99 21.78
C GLN A 35 -14.93 14.16 20.72
N PRO A 36 -14.75 12.83 20.67
CA PRO A 36 -15.27 12.03 19.58
C PRO A 36 -16.78 11.86 19.74
N GLN A 37 -17.55 12.13 18.69
CA GLN A 37 -18.98 11.77 18.62
C GLN A 37 -19.21 10.33 18.12
N GLY A 38 -18.14 9.53 17.97
CA GLY A 38 -18.17 8.20 17.36
C GLY A 38 -17.09 7.28 17.91
N PRO A 39 -16.70 6.22 17.17
CA PRO A 39 -15.71 5.25 17.64
C PRO A 39 -14.39 5.93 17.99
N ALA A 40 -13.78 5.50 19.10
CA ALA A 40 -12.55 6.09 19.61
C ALA A 40 -11.38 6.00 18.60
N SER A 41 -11.38 4.98 17.74
CA SER A 41 -10.42 4.83 16.65
C SER A 41 -10.97 3.97 15.51
N VAL A 42 -10.50 4.22 14.29
CA VAL A 42 -10.86 3.47 13.08
C VAL A 42 -9.62 3.06 12.30
N ILE A 43 -9.67 1.92 11.60
CA ILE A 43 -8.61 1.48 10.70
C ILE A 43 -8.89 2.03 9.30
N VAL A 44 -7.93 2.74 8.72
CA VAL A 44 -8.05 3.36 7.40
C VAL A 44 -6.89 2.93 6.51
N THR A 45 -7.17 2.67 5.24
CA THR A 45 -6.14 2.41 4.22
C THR A 45 -6.08 3.58 3.26
N SER A 46 -4.88 4.10 3.00
CA SER A 46 -4.65 5.28 2.16
C SER A 46 -3.32 5.20 1.41
N THR A 47 -3.22 5.91 0.29
CA THR A 47 -1.96 6.11 -0.46
C THR A 47 -1.20 7.35 0.02
N LEU A 48 -1.79 8.17 0.88
CA LEU A 48 -1.12 9.32 1.49
C LEU A 48 -0.14 8.85 2.56
N ASP A 49 1.10 9.33 2.48
CA ASP A 49 2.09 9.13 3.54
C ASP A 49 1.61 9.76 4.87
N PRO A 50 2.21 9.40 6.02
CA PRO A 50 1.68 9.81 7.32
C PRO A 50 1.56 11.33 7.48
N ASN A 51 2.51 12.09 6.94
CA ASN A 51 2.51 13.54 7.05
C ASN A 51 1.42 14.16 6.16
N SER A 52 1.32 13.69 4.92
CA SER A 52 0.28 14.14 3.98
C SER A 52 -1.12 13.77 4.45
N TYR A 53 -1.32 12.57 5.01
CA TYR A 53 -2.60 12.14 5.57
C TYR A 53 -3.04 13.03 6.73
N VAL A 54 -2.13 13.32 7.67
CA VAL A 54 -2.41 14.23 8.79
C VAL A 54 -2.78 15.62 8.28
N LYS A 55 -2.02 16.19 7.34
CA LYS A 55 -2.31 17.52 6.77
C LYS A 55 -3.67 17.57 6.07
N TYR A 56 -4.00 16.55 5.28
CA TYR A 56 -5.28 16.47 4.56
C TYR A 56 -6.48 16.39 5.50
N ASN A 57 -6.34 15.71 6.65
CA ASN A 57 -7.42 15.47 7.61
C ASN A 57 -7.43 16.44 8.81
N GLY A 58 -7.06 17.71 8.58
CA GLY A 58 -7.17 18.76 9.61
C GLY A 58 -5.99 18.86 10.58
N GLY A 59 -4.88 18.20 10.32
CA GLY A 59 -3.63 18.35 11.04
C GLY A 59 -3.53 17.60 12.38
N ASN A 60 -2.35 17.68 12.99
CA ASN A 60 -2.02 16.92 14.21
C ASN A 60 -2.77 17.40 15.47
N ARG A 61 -3.48 18.53 15.40
CA ARG A 61 -4.38 19.00 16.47
C ARG A 61 -5.74 18.31 16.43
N SER A 62 -6.18 17.86 15.26
CA SER A 62 -7.50 17.29 15.05
C SER A 62 -7.49 15.77 15.19
N ILE A 63 -6.47 15.12 14.62
CA ILE A 63 -6.38 13.66 14.60
C ILE A 63 -5.03 13.15 15.13
N ARG A 64 -5.03 11.90 15.58
CA ARG A 64 -3.85 11.10 15.84
C ARG A 64 -3.81 9.94 14.86
N VAL A 65 -2.65 9.71 14.27
CA VAL A 65 -2.44 8.67 13.25
C VAL A 65 -1.31 7.76 13.73
N ASN A 66 -1.59 6.46 13.86
CA ASN A 66 -0.59 5.43 14.13
C ASN A 66 -0.47 4.54 12.88
N LEU A 67 0.73 4.42 12.33
CA LEU A 67 0.99 3.54 11.19
C LEU A 67 1.00 2.08 11.65
N LEU A 68 0.17 1.25 11.03
CA LEU A 68 0.08 -0.18 11.31
C LEU A 68 0.90 -1.01 10.31
N LYS A 69 0.68 -0.76 9.01
CA LYS A 69 1.28 -1.53 7.92
C LYS A 69 1.57 -0.64 6.71
N THR A 70 2.54 -1.04 5.91
CA THR A 70 2.81 -0.44 4.59
C THR A 70 3.19 -1.52 3.58
N TRP A 71 2.81 -1.33 2.33
CA TRP A 71 3.21 -2.20 1.23
C TRP A 71 3.31 -1.41 -0.08
N MET A 72 4.02 -1.98 -1.04
CA MET A 72 4.15 -1.43 -2.39
C MET A 72 3.13 -2.08 -3.32
N CYS A 73 2.54 -1.27 -4.19
CA CYS A 73 1.63 -1.69 -5.23
C CYS A 73 2.18 -1.28 -6.60
N LYS A 74 1.98 -2.12 -7.60
CA LYS A 74 2.24 -1.79 -9.00
C LYS A 74 1.02 -1.12 -9.64
N GLY A 75 1.25 -0.24 -10.60
CA GLY A 75 0.24 0.55 -11.29
C GLY A 75 0.07 1.97 -10.73
N HIS A 76 -1.11 2.57 -10.97
CA HIS A 76 -1.44 3.94 -10.57
C HIS A 76 -2.62 3.99 -9.60
N THR A 77 -2.75 5.09 -8.86
CA THR A 77 -3.76 5.30 -7.80
C THR A 77 -5.05 5.97 -8.28
N GLY A 78 -5.19 6.23 -9.58
CA GLY A 78 -6.29 7.01 -10.14
C GLY A 78 -7.64 6.29 -10.04
N ASN A 79 -8.50 6.72 -9.09
CA ASN A 79 -9.86 6.23 -8.81
C ASN A 79 -9.99 4.71 -8.64
N LYS A 80 -8.88 4.03 -8.30
CA LYS A 80 -8.85 2.60 -8.03
C LYS A 80 -8.68 2.36 -6.54
N MET A 81 -9.29 1.29 -6.04
CA MET A 81 -9.00 0.84 -4.68
C MET A 81 -7.51 0.45 -4.58
N PRO A 82 -6.84 0.77 -3.45
CA PRO A 82 -5.47 0.33 -3.20
C PRO A 82 -5.34 -1.20 -3.31
N CYS A 83 -4.20 -1.69 -3.81
CA CYS A 83 -3.98 -3.12 -3.90
C CYS A 83 -4.01 -3.79 -2.50
N LYS A 84 -4.40 -5.08 -2.44
CA LYS A 84 -4.44 -5.83 -1.18
C LYS A 84 -3.05 -5.95 -0.57
N SER A 85 -2.97 -5.89 0.76
CA SER A 85 -1.71 -6.15 1.46
C SER A 85 -1.25 -7.60 1.23
N PRO A 86 0.07 -7.88 1.18
CA PRO A 86 0.59 -9.23 1.00
C PRO A 86 0.04 -10.23 2.02
N LEU A 87 -0.07 -9.82 3.29
CA LEU A 87 -0.62 -10.67 4.35
C LEU A 87 -2.09 -11.02 4.12
N ALA A 88 -2.87 -10.13 3.53
CA ALA A 88 -4.27 -10.42 3.19
C ALA A 88 -4.40 -11.41 2.02
N LEU A 89 -3.36 -11.58 1.21
CA LEU A 89 -3.32 -12.60 0.15
C LEU A 89 -2.93 -13.97 0.71
N THR A 90 -2.12 -14.02 1.77
CA THR A 90 -1.63 -15.26 2.38
C THR A 90 -2.39 -15.70 3.63
N ALA A 91 -3.23 -14.86 4.23
CA ALA A 91 -4.04 -15.20 5.41
C ALA A 91 -4.85 -16.49 5.24
N PRO A 92 -5.51 -16.76 4.09
CA PRO A 92 -6.22 -18.02 3.89
C PRO A 92 -5.30 -19.25 3.96
N ILE A 93 -4.04 -19.09 3.55
CA ILE A 93 -3.03 -20.15 3.54
C ILE A 93 -2.47 -20.37 4.95
N LEU A 94 -2.29 -19.29 5.72
CA LEU A 94 -1.84 -19.36 7.11
C LEU A 94 -2.90 -19.97 8.03
N GLU A 95 -4.18 -19.60 7.84
CA GLU A 95 -5.29 -20.20 8.59
C GLU A 95 -5.42 -21.71 8.30
N SER A 96 -5.23 -22.14 7.04
CA SER A 96 -5.19 -23.57 6.72
C SER A 96 -3.98 -24.29 7.33
N ALA A 97 -2.82 -23.64 7.43
CA ALA A 97 -1.61 -24.24 7.99
C ALA A 97 -1.63 -24.32 9.53
N GLU A 98 -2.34 -23.41 10.20
CA GLU A 98 -2.45 -23.40 11.65
C GLU A 98 -3.42 -24.48 12.16
N GLN A 99 -4.41 -24.85 11.36
CA GLN A 99 -5.37 -25.92 11.66
C GLN A 99 -4.74 -27.33 11.58
N GLU A 100 -3.62 -27.51 10.87
CA GLU A 100 -2.91 -28.79 10.76
C GLU A 100 -1.86 -29.02 11.87
N ARG A 101 -1.65 -28.08 12.80
CA ARG A 101 -0.70 -28.27 13.90
C ARG A 101 -1.30 -29.23 14.95
N PRO A 102 -0.83 -30.49 15.09
CA PRO A 102 -1.36 -31.39 16.10
C PRO A 102 -1.12 -30.79 17.49
N GLY A 103 -2.19 -30.77 18.29
CA GLY A 103 -2.24 -30.06 19.55
C GLY A 103 -1.11 -30.44 20.51
N ALA A 104 -0.43 -29.42 21.05
CA ALA A 104 0.24 -29.54 22.32
C ALA A 104 -0.84 -29.74 23.40
N GLN A 105 -1.19 -31.00 23.66
CA GLN A 105 -2.00 -31.37 24.82
C GLN A 105 -1.14 -31.16 26.06
N ASN A 106 -1.70 -30.40 26.99
CA ASN A 106 -1.13 -30.09 28.30
C ASN A 106 -0.72 -31.37 29.04
N LEU A 107 0.51 -31.36 29.58
CA LEU A 107 1.00 -32.25 30.63
C LEU A 107 1.04 -31.45 31.93
#